data_AF-A0A7J2JZS8-F1
#
_entry.id   AF-A0A7J2JZS8-F1
#
_cell.length_a   1.000
_cell.length_b   1.000
_cell.length_c   1.000
_cell.angle_alpha   90.00
_cell.angle_beta   90.00
_cell.angle_gamma   90.00
#
_symmetry.space_group_name_H-M   'P 1'
#
loop_
_entity.id
_entity.type
_entity.pdbx_description
1 polymer ?
#
loop_
_entity_poly.entity_id
_entity_poly.type
_entity_poly.pdbx_seq_one_letter_code
_entity_poly.pdbx_strand_id
1 'polypeptide(L)'
;MSGARGKALTVAIEQAKELISKREWLRQRLTELEHRYGMSTPEFLARWSSGELPEPEDPDMLSDFLRWEALAGELREVEEELGRMLAGTMRAGNEGRG
;
A
#
# COMPACT_ATOMS: atom_id res chain seq x y z
N MET A 1 10.38 23.98 26.31
CA MET A 1 9.81 23.65 24.97
C MET A 1 10.29 22.31 24.37
N SER A 2 11.18 21.54 25.01
CA SER A 2 11.76 20.30 24.42
C SER A 2 10.80 19.09 24.33
N GLY A 3 9.81 18.99 25.23
CA GLY A 3 8.96 17.78 25.34
C GLY A 3 7.93 17.56 24.22
N ALA A 4 7.47 18.61 23.54
CA ALA A 4 6.42 18.49 22.52
C ALA A 4 6.94 17.88 21.20
N ARG A 5 8.16 18.27 20.79
CA ARG A 5 8.80 17.73 19.58
C ARG A 5 9.16 16.24 19.73
N GLY A 6 9.63 15.83 20.91
CA GLY A 6 9.92 14.42 21.20
C GLY A 6 8.67 13.53 21.12
N LYS A 7 7.55 13.99 21.70
CA LYS A 7 6.27 13.26 21.61
C LYS A 7 5.76 13.14 20.17
N ALA A 8 5.83 14.22 19.39
CA ALA A 8 5.42 14.20 17.99
C ALA A 8 6.26 13.22 17.14
N LEU A 9 7.57 13.16 17.39
CA LEU A 9 8.44 12.19 16.72
C LEU A 9 8.08 10.74 17.08
N THR A 10 7.81 10.45 18.36
CA THR A 10 7.39 9.11 18.78
C THR A 10 6.08 8.70 18.10
N VAL A 11 5.08 9.58 18.05
CA VAL A 11 3.80 9.30 17.36
C VAL A 11 4.03 9.01 15.87
N ALA A 12 4.85 9.81 15.20
CA ALA A 12 5.17 9.61 13.79
C ALA A 12 5.88 8.27 13.52
N ILE A 13 6.77 7.85 14.43
CA ILE A 13 7.45 6.55 14.34
C ILE A 13 6.46 5.40 14.49
N GLU A 14 5.56 5.47 15.46
CA GLU A 14 4.56 4.39 15.66
C GLU A 14 3.60 4.30 14.48
N GLN A 15 3.09 5.42 13.97
CA GLN A 15 2.25 5.42 12.76
C GLN A 15 2.99 4.85 11.54
N ALA A 16 4.27 5.17 11.36
CA ALA A 16 5.07 4.61 10.28
C ALA A 16 5.24 3.08 10.42
N LYS A 17 5.43 2.57 11.63
CA LYS A 17 5.51 1.11 11.89
C LYS A 17 4.21 0.40 11.55
N GLU A 18 3.07 0.96 11.92
CA GLU A 18 1.75 0.41 11.59
C GLU A 18 1.56 0.32 10.07
N LEU A 19 1.87 1.40 9.34
CA LEU A 19 1.78 1.42 7.89
C LEU A 19 2.76 0.45 7.21
N ILE A 20 3.99 0.33 7.70
CA ILE A 20 4.97 -0.65 7.18
C ILE A 20 4.46 -2.07 7.39
N SER A 21 3.94 -2.37 8.59
CA SER A 21 3.42 -3.71 8.92
C SER A 21 2.22 -4.05 8.02
N LYS A 22 1.33 -3.08 7.80
CA LYS A 22 0.20 -3.21 6.88
C LYS A 22 0.65 -3.41 5.43
N ARG A 23 1.65 -2.67 4.98
CA ARG A 23 2.24 -2.82 3.64
C ARG A 23 2.79 -4.23 3.42
N GLU A 24 3.53 -4.76 4.38
CA GLU A 24 4.10 -6.11 4.32
C GLU A 24 2.99 -7.17 4.24
N TRP A 25 1.95 -7.06 5.06
CA TRP A 25 0.79 -7.95 5.03
C TRP A 25 0.07 -7.91 3.67
N LEU A 26 -0.17 -6.72 3.12
CA LEU A 26 -0.79 -6.54 1.80
C LEU A 26 0.05 -7.16 0.69
N ARG A 27 1.37 -6.92 0.71
CA ARG A 27 2.30 -7.51 -0.26
C ARG A 27 2.29 -9.03 -0.21
N GLN A 28 2.32 -9.62 0.98
CA GLN A 28 2.23 -11.06 1.13
C GLN A 28 0.94 -11.61 0.51
N ARG A 29 -0.20 -10.96 0.77
CA ARG A 29 -1.49 -11.40 0.24
C ARG A 29 -1.58 -11.28 -1.28
N LEU A 30 -1.00 -10.23 -1.85
CA LEU A 30 -0.90 -10.07 -3.30
C LEU A 30 0.00 -11.14 -3.92
N THR A 31 1.15 -11.45 -3.31
CA THR A 31 2.04 -12.53 -3.78
C THR A 31 1.32 -13.88 -3.83
N GLU A 32 0.45 -14.17 -2.86
CA GLU A 32 -0.35 -15.42 -2.88
C GLU A 32 -1.31 -15.48 -4.08
N LEU A 33 -1.94 -14.36 -4.44
CA LEU A 33 -2.82 -14.27 -5.61
C LEU A 33 -2.02 -14.34 -6.91
N GLU A 34 -0.88 -13.64 -6.97
CA GLU A 34 0.04 -13.69 -8.11
C GLU A 34 0.52 -15.11 -8.39
N HIS A 35 0.87 -15.85 -7.34
CA HIS A 35 1.26 -17.24 -7.46
C HIS A 35 0.10 -18.15 -7.87
N ARG A 36 -1.09 -17.95 -7.27
CA ARG A 36 -2.29 -18.74 -7.56
C ARG A 36 -2.71 -18.64 -9.03
N TYR A 37 -2.66 -17.44 -9.60
CA TYR A 37 -3.15 -17.16 -10.95
C TYR A 37 -2.03 -17.03 -12.00
N GLY A 38 -0.76 -17.13 -11.59
CA GLY A 38 0.39 -17.04 -12.50
C GLY A 38 0.53 -15.69 -13.19
N MET A 39 0.03 -14.61 -12.57
CA MET A 39 -0.07 -13.28 -13.15
C MET A 39 0.37 -12.24 -12.14
N SER A 40 1.16 -11.24 -12.55
CA SER A 40 1.56 -10.17 -11.64
C SER A 40 0.39 -9.23 -11.32
N THR A 41 0.38 -8.58 -10.15
CA THR A 41 -0.68 -7.62 -9.79
C THR A 41 -0.82 -6.48 -10.82
N PRO A 42 0.26 -5.85 -11.34
CA PRO A 42 0.13 -4.81 -12.36
C PRO A 42 -0.50 -5.32 -13.66
N GLU A 43 -0.16 -6.54 -14.07
CA GLU A 43 -0.75 -7.18 -15.25
C GLU A 43 -2.23 -7.48 -15.03
N PHE A 44 -2.58 -8.07 -13.88
CA PHE A 44 -3.97 -8.31 -13.48
C PHE A 44 -4.80 -7.03 -13.56
N LEU A 45 -4.36 -5.96 -12.90
CA LEU A 45 -5.08 -4.69 -12.90
C LEU A 45 -5.25 -4.10 -14.31
N ALA A 46 -4.22 -4.19 -15.16
CA ALA A 46 -4.29 -3.69 -16.53
C ALA A 46 -5.34 -4.45 -17.37
N ARG A 47 -5.36 -5.78 -17.27
CA ARG A 47 -6.29 -6.63 -18.04
C ARG A 47 -7.70 -6.60 -17.46
N TRP A 48 -7.83 -6.53 -16.13
CA TRP A 48 -9.12 -6.44 -15.44
C TRP A 48 -9.82 -5.10 -15.72
N SER A 49 -9.12 -3.98 -15.52
CA SER A 49 -9.70 -2.65 -15.73
C SER A 49 -10.02 -2.31 -17.19
N SER A 50 -9.32 -2.94 -18.14
CA SER A 50 -9.60 -2.80 -19.58
C SER A 50 -10.71 -3.73 -20.08
N GLY A 51 -11.14 -4.70 -19.27
CA GLY A 51 -12.10 -5.74 -19.66
C GLY A 51 -11.50 -6.82 -20.58
N GLU A 52 -10.18 -6.85 -20.76
CA GLU A 52 -9.51 -7.93 -21.49
C GLU A 52 -9.59 -9.26 -20.72
N LEU A 53 -9.58 -9.17 -19.39
CA LEU A 53 -9.87 -10.29 -18.51
C LEU A 53 -11.38 -10.31 -18.27
N PRO A 54 -12.12 -11.30 -18.81
CA PRO A 54 -13.57 -11.37 -18.62
C PRO A 54 -13.90 -11.68 -17.16
N GLU A 55 -15.11 -11.29 -16.75
CA GLU A 55 -15.65 -11.68 -15.45
C GLU A 55 -15.74 -13.22 -15.37
N PRO A 56 -15.15 -13.86 -14.34
CA PRO A 56 -15.24 -15.30 -14.17
C PRO A 56 -16.67 -15.77 -13.91
N GLU A 57 -17.08 -16.89 -14.52
CA GLU A 57 -18.35 -17.57 -14.19
C GLU A 57 -18.30 -18.26 -12.82
N ASP A 58 -17.09 -18.64 -12.37
CA ASP A 58 -16.85 -19.23 -11.07
C ASP A 58 -16.91 -18.14 -9.97
N PRO A 59 -17.88 -18.22 -9.03
CA PRO A 59 -18.03 -17.23 -7.97
C PRO A 59 -16.80 -17.10 -7.06
N ASP A 60 -16.07 -18.21 -6.85
CA ASP A 60 -14.87 -18.20 -6.00
C ASP A 60 -13.73 -17.43 -6.69
N MET A 61 -13.58 -17.61 -8.00
CA MET A 61 -12.60 -16.88 -8.81
C MET A 61 -12.96 -15.38 -8.91
N LEU A 62 -14.24 -15.05 -9.09
CA LEU A 62 -14.70 -13.66 -9.07
C LEU A 62 -14.40 -12.99 -7.71
N SER A 63 -14.69 -13.69 -6.61
CA SER A 63 -14.37 -13.23 -5.25
C SER A 63 -12.88 -12.94 -5.08
N ASP A 64 -12.02 -13.81 -5.59
CA ASP A 64 -10.57 -13.60 -5.59
C ASP A 64 -10.15 -12.38 -6.42
N PHE A 65 -10.74 -12.15 -7.60
CA PHE A 65 -10.41 -11.00 -8.45
C PHE A 65 -10.81 -9.67 -7.81
N LEU A 66 -12.02 -9.58 -7.27
CA LEU A 66 -12.49 -8.41 -6.55
C LEU A 66 -11.61 -8.13 -5.32
N ARG A 67 -11.22 -9.19 -4.61
CA ARG A 67 -10.29 -9.07 -3.49
C ARG A 67 -8.91 -8.61 -3.93
N TRP A 68 -8.41 -9.10 -5.06
CA TRP A 68 -7.10 -8.71 -5.59
C TRP A 68 -7.07 -7.21 -5.91
N GLU A 69 -8.08 -6.71 -6.60
CA GLU A 69 -8.24 -5.29 -6.89
C GLU A 69 -8.27 -4.44 -5.62
N ALA A 70 -9.07 -4.85 -4.62
CA ALA A 70 -9.17 -4.15 -3.35
C ALA A 70 -7.82 -4.09 -2.59
N LEU A 71 -7.11 -5.23 -2.50
CA LEU A 71 -5.80 -5.30 -1.84
C LEU A 71 -4.76 -4.43 -2.53
N ALA A 72 -4.77 -4.39 -3.86
CA ALA A 72 -3.84 -3.58 -4.63
C ALA A 72 -4.13 -2.08 -4.46
N GLY A 73 -5.40 -1.70 -4.41
CA GLY A 73 -5.85 -0.34 -4.08
C GLY A 73 -5.41 0.07 -2.68
N GLU A 74 -5.65 -0.76 -1.68
CA GLU A 74 -5.27 -0.50 -0.29
C GLU A 74 -3.75 -0.39 -0.12
N LEU A 75 -2.98 -1.21 -0.83
CA LEU A 75 -1.51 -1.13 -0.83
C LEU A 75 -1.04 0.20 -1.39
N ARG A 76 -1.64 0.68 -2.48
CA ARG A 76 -1.30 1.99 -3.06
C ARG A 76 -1.54 3.10 -2.05
N GLU A 77 -2.69 3.10 -1.37
CA GLU A 77 -3.03 4.11 -0.36
C GLU A 77 -2.03 4.12 0.81
N VAL A 78 -1.65 2.94 1.30
CA VAL A 78 -0.65 2.79 2.36
C VAL A 78 0.73 3.29 1.91
N GLU A 79 1.16 2.95 0.70
CA GLU A 79 2.45 3.39 0.15
C GLU A 79 2.47 4.91 -0.09
N GLU A 80 1.34 5.50 -0.52
CA GLU A 80 1.20 6.95 -0.64
C GLU A 80 1.23 7.67 0.72
N GLU A 81 0.56 7.13 1.74
CA GLU A 81 0.58 7.71 3.09
C GLU A 81 1.99 7.68 3.69
N LEU A 82 2.67 6.54 3.61
CA LEU A 82 4.07 6.41 3.98
C LEU A 82 4.95 7.43 3.24
N GLY A 83 4.75 7.56 1.93
CA GLY A 83 5.45 8.54 1.11
C GLY A 83 5.24 9.98 1.58
N ARG A 84 4.00 10.37 1.91
CA ARG A 84 3.67 11.70 2.46
C ARG A 84 4.36 11.94 3.80
N MET A 85 4.35 10.95 4.70
CA MET A 85 5.03 11.05 6.00
C MET A 85 6.54 11.25 5.85
N LEU A 86 7.19 10.49 4.97
CA LEU A 86 8.62 10.58 4.72
C LEU A 86 9.02 11.87 3.99
N ALA A 87 8.23 12.33 3.01
CA ALA A 87 8.49 13.59 2.32
C ALA A 87 8.31 14.81 3.24
N GLY A 88 7.32 14.76 4.14
CA GLY A 88 7.08 15.81 5.14
C GLY A 88 8.23 15.98 6.13
N THR A 89 8.90 14.88 6.51
CA THR A 89 10.08 14.95 7.39
C THR A 89 11.32 15.50 6.67
N MET A 90 11.51 15.19 5.38
CA MET A 90 12.64 15.69 4.59
C MET A 90 12.58 17.19 4.30
N ARG A 91 11.37 17.77 4.12
CA ARG A 91 11.22 19.23 3.93
C ARG A 91 11.56 20.04 5.18
N ALA A 92 11.14 19.57 6.36
CA ALA A 92 11.44 20.23 7.63
C ALA A 92 12.94 20.25 8.01
N GLY A 93 13.74 19.33 7.46
CA GLY A 93 15.18 19.27 7.68
C GLY A 93 16.00 20.27 6.84
N ASN A 94 15.43 20.81 5.75
CA ASN A 94 16.17 21.64 4.79
C ASN A 94 16.01 23.16 5.04
N GLU A 95 15.00 23.57 5.81
CA GLU A 95 14.72 25.00 6.10
C GLU A 95 15.57 25.60 7.24
N GLY A 96 16.48 24.83 7.83
CA GLY A 96 17.36 25.26 8.95
C GLY A 96 18.83 25.51 8.58
N ARG A 97 19.17 25.49 7.28
CA ARG A 97 20.54 25.73 6.78
C ARG A 97 20.52 26.78 5.68
N GLY A 98 20.25 28.02 6.06
CA GLY A 98 20.32 29.21 5.19
C GLY A 98 20.81 30.40 6.00
#